data_AF-A0A6J1V7L0-F1
#
_entry.id   AF-A0A6J1V7L0-F1
#
_cell.length_a   1.000
_cell.length_b   1.000
_cell.length_c   1.000
_cell.angle_alpha   90.00
_cell.angle_beta   90.00
_cell.angle_gamma   90.00
#
_symmetry.space_group_name_H-M   'P 1'
#
loop_
_entity.id
_entity.type
_entity.pdbx_description
1 polymer ?
#
loop_
_entity_poly.entity_id
_entity_poly.type
_entity_poly.pdbx_seq_one_letter_code
_entity_poly.pdbx_strand_id
1 'polypeptide(L)'
;MYTDTVQTFVMVGGAFILMGFAFNEIGGYQGLFDKYMEAIPKQTLSPIPALYNISSSCYLPREDSFHMIRDATTSDLPWPAVILGLSINSIWYWCSDQVIVQRCLAGKNLTHVKAGCILCGYLKLLPMFLMVMPGMMSRILYPDEVACIIPDECKKICGTEVGCSNIAYPKLVVSLMPNGLRGLMLAVMLAALMSSLASIFNSSGTLFTMDIYKRLRPQAKERELLIVGRVWIFLLVGISIAWIPVVQVAQGGQLFDYIQSISSYLAPPIAAIFLLGVFVKRLNEQGAFWGMMGGLAIGMARMIPEFIYGTGSCLFPSNCPRLICGVHYLYFAIILFLATAAIAVGVSLCTSPIPDKHLHRLVFSLRHSKETRINLDTEEEEEEAKRRQQRQAENAATGNGRPELVLEVDDPKTMTSCGRLCQGLAWFCGMNSGSPKEPELNPEEKDKDLQHLAGITEHTLWKQVVNINAVIMMALAIFMWAFYA
;
A
#
# COMPACT_ATOMS: atom_id res chain seq x y z
N MET A 1 -16.71 -2.47 -3.65
CA MET A 1 -17.27 -3.01 -2.39
C MET A 1 -18.09 -4.27 -2.58
N TYR A 2 -19.28 -4.25 -3.22
CA TYR A 2 -20.08 -5.48 -3.38
C TYR A 2 -19.35 -6.60 -4.14
N THR A 3 -18.68 -6.24 -5.23
CA THR A 3 -17.81 -7.15 -6.00
C THR A 3 -16.69 -7.72 -5.14
N ASP A 4 -16.01 -6.86 -4.36
CA ASP A 4 -14.90 -7.27 -3.48
C ASP A 4 -15.36 -8.22 -2.38
N THR A 5 -16.55 -8.00 -1.82
CA THR A 5 -17.14 -8.88 -0.81
C THR A 5 -17.40 -10.28 -1.38
N VAL A 6 -18.07 -10.37 -2.54
CA VAL A 6 -18.34 -11.66 -3.19
C VAL A 6 -17.02 -12.37 -3.54
N GLN A 7 -16.09 -11.64 -4.14
CA GLN A 7 -14.78 -12.16 -4.51
C GLN A 7 -14.00 -12.67 -3.29
N THR A 8 -14.09 -11.98 -2.14
CA THR A 8 -13.44 -12.41 -0.89
C THR A 8 -13.97 -13.78 -0.44
N PHE A 9 -15.29 -13.98 -0.40
CA PHE A 9 -15.87 -15.26 -0.01
C PHE A 9 -15.44 -16.40 -0.94
N VAL A 10 -15.45 -16.15 -2.25
CA VAL A 10 -15.05 -17.17 -3.24
C VAL A 10 -13.57 -17.49 -3.16
N MET A 11 -12.70 -16.49 -3.02
CA MET A 11 -11.25 -16.69 -2.87
C MET A 11 -10.91 -17.44 -1.59
N VAL A 12 -11.50 -17.03 -0.45
CA VAL A 12 -11.26 -17.68 0.85
C VAL A 12 -11.74 -19.12 0.82
N GLY A 13 -12.97 -19.36 0.34
CA GLY A 13 -13.51 -20.71 0.21
C GLY A 13 -12.67 -21.58 -0.72
N GLY A 14 -12.25 -21.06 -1.87
CA GLY A 14 -11.40 -21.76 -2.81
C GLY A 14 -9.99 -22.05 -2.28
N ALA A 15 -9.42 -21.15 -1.48
CA ALA A 15 -8.15 -21.37 -0.81
C ALA A 15 -8.25 -22.46 0.28
N PHE A 16 -9.35 -22.51 1.04
CA PHE A 16 -9.61 -23.61 1.97
C PHE A 16 -9.70 -24.97 1.27
N ILE A 17 -10.40 -25.01 0.13
CA ILE A 17 -10.50 -26.24 -0.67
C ILE A 17 -9.12 -26.64 -1.21
N LEU A 18 -8.34 -25.70 -1.75
CA LEU A 18 -6.98 -25.95 -2.22
C LEU A 18 -6.10 -26.52 -1.11
N MET A 19 -6.13 -25.88 0.06
CA MET A 19 -5.38 -26.30 1.23
C MET A 19 -5.73 -27.74 1.61
N GLY A 20 -7.02 -28.10 1.61
CA GLY A 20 -7.49 -29.46 1.88
C GLY A 20 -6.94 -30.48 0.89
N PHE A 21 -7.00 -30.20 -0.41
CA PHE A 21 -6.43 -31.08 -1.45
C PHE A 21 -4.90 -31.20 -1.31
N ALA A 22 -4.21 -30.09 -1.11
CA ALA A 22 -2.76 -30.07 -0.97
C ALA A 22 -2.31 -30.91 0.24
N PHE A 23 -2.96 -30.75 1.41
CA PHE A 23 -2.66 -31.57 2.58
C PHE A 23 -2.94 -33.05 2.35
N ASN A 24 -4.01 -33.39 1.62
CA ASN A 24 -4.32 -34.80 1.32
C ASN A 24 -3.20 -35.46 0.50
N GLU A 25 -2.65 -34.76 -0.51
CA GLU A 25 -1.57 -35.29 -1.37
C GLU A 25 -0.25 -35.51 -0.61
N ILE A 26 0.08 -34.62 0.32
CA ILE A 26 1.34 -34.73 1.07
C ILE A 26 1.25 -35.68 2.28
N GLY A 27 0.06 -36.18 2.63
CA GLY A 27 -0.15 -37.09 3.77
C GLY A 27 -0.51 -36.38 5.09
N GLY A 28 -1.10 -35.19 5.00
CA GLY A 28 -1.56 -34.39 6.13
C GLY A 28 -0.51 -33.42 6.66
N TYR A 29 -0.78 -32.84 7.83
CA TYR A 29 0.08 -31.82 8.45
C TYR A 29 1.49 -32.34 8.76
N GLN A 30 1.62 -33.58 9.27
CA GLN A 30 2.94 -34.16 9.55
C GLN A 30 3.76 -34.40 8.28
N GLY A 31 3.10 -34.82 7.20
CA GLY A 31 3.75 -34.98 5.90
C GLY A 31 4.38 -33.69 5.35
N LEU A 32 3.91 -32.51 5.79
CA LEU A 32 4.53 -31.23 5.46
C LEU A 32 5.91 -31.13 6.11
N PHE A 33 6.04 -31.46 7.40
CA PHE A 33 7.32 -31.36 8.12
C PHE A 33 8.31 -32.42 7.64
N ASP A 34 7.83 -33.65 7.45
CA ASP A 34 8.67 -34.78 7.05
C ASP A 34 9.25 -34.59 5.64
N LYS A 35 8.42 -34.17 4.69
CA LYS A 35 8.80 -34.12 3.26
C LYS A 35 9.39 -32.77 2.83
N TYR A 36 9.17 -31.69 3.58
CA TYR A 36 9.62 -30.36 3.13
C TYR A 36 11.14 -30.27 3.02
N MET A 37 11.88 -30.83 3.97
CA MET A 37 13.35 -30.81 3.94
C MET A 37 13.92 -31.69 2.82
N GLU A 38 13.16 -32.66 2.32
CA GLU A 38 13.53 -33.53 1.21
C GLU A 38 13.16 -32.94 -0.16
N ALA A 39 12.49 -31.79 -0.21
CA ALA A 39 12.00 -31.15 -1.43
C ALA A 39 13.13 -30.45 -2.23
N ILE A 40 14.01 -31.27 -2.79
CA ILE A 40 15.22 -30.89 -3.53
C ILE A 40 14.98 -31.13 -5.04
N PRO A 41 15.32 -30.17 -5.92
CA PRO A 41 15.26 -30.38 -7.36
C PRO A 41 16.27 -31.45 -7.81
N LYS A 42 15.95 -32.22 -8.85
CA LYS A 42 16.84 -33.27 -9.38
C LYS A 42 18.11 -32.73 -10.00
N GLN A 43 18.04 -31.53 -10.60
CA GLN A 43 19.18 -30.88 -11.24
C GLN A 43 19.80 -29.84 -10.31
N THR A 44 20.88 -30.23 -9.63
CA THR A 44 21.61 -29.37 -8.67
C THR A 44 23.02 -29.02 -9.13
N LEU A 45 23.52 -29.66 -10.18
CA LEU A 45 24.87 -29.45 -10.71
C LEU A 45 24.85 -28.39 -11.82
N SER A 46 25.87 -27.54 -11.82
CA SER A 46 26.06 -26.54 -12.88
C SER A 46 26.31 -27.25 -14.23
N PRO A 47 25.52 -26.96 -15.28
CA PRO A 47 25.78 -27.43 -16.64
C PRO A 47 27.11 -26.91 -17.19
N ILE A 48 27.61 -25.78 -16.67
CA ILE A 48 28.87 -25.15 -17.08
C ILE A 48 29.69 -24.82 -15.82
N PRO A 49 30.39 -25.79 -15.21
CA PRO A 49 31.15 -25.59 -13.97
C PRO A 49 32.23 -24.52 -14.06
N ALA A 50 32.71 -24.22 -15.28
CA ALA A 50 33.70 -23.17 -15.54
C ALA A 50 33.15 -21.74 -15.38
N LEU A 51 31.83 -21.55 -15.45
CA LEU A 51 31.18 -20.23 -15.39
C LEU A 51 30.62 -19.93 -14.00
N TYR A 52 29.98 -20.92 -13.37
CA TYR A 52 29.39 -20.78 -12.04
C TYR A 52 29.30 -22.13 -11.33
N ASN A 53 29.41 -22.11 -10.00
CA ASN A 53 29.20 -23.27 -9.14
C ASN A 53 27.95 -23.06 -8.28
N ILE A 54 27.14 -24.09 -8.12
CA ILE A 54 25.89 -24.02 -7.35
C ILE A 54 26.18 -24.50 -5.92
N SER A 55 26.06 -23.58 -4.96
CA SER A 55 26.15 -23.92 -3.54
C SER A 55 24.94 -24.73 -3.08
N SER A 56 25.12 -25.63 -2.12
CA SER A 56 24.02 -26.40 -1.52
C SER A 56 22.98 -25.51 -0.84
N SER A 57 23.39 -24.35 -0.34
CA SER A 57 22.50 -23.34 0.24
C SER A 57 21.45 -22.78 -0.75
N CYS A 58 21.65 -22.94 -2.07
CA CYS A 58 20.72 -22.42 -3.07
C CYS A 58 19.51 -23.34 -3.32
N TYR A 59 19.67 -24.66 -3.15
CA TYR A 59 18.59 -25.64 -3.38
C TYR A 59 18.01 -26.26 -2.12
N LEU A 60 18.77 -26.29 -1.03
CA LEU A 60 18.29 -26.86 0.20
C LEU A 60 17.25 -25.93 0.85
N PRO A 61 16.10 -26.47 1.30
CA PRO A 61 15.26 -25.78 2.26
C PRO A 61 16.07 -25.43 3.51
N ARG A 62 15.78 -24.29 4.15
CA ARG A 62 16.47 -23.91 5.37
C ARG A 62 15.98 -24.73 6.56
N GLU A 63 16.88 -25.02 7.49
CA GLU A 63 16.55 -25.74 8.73
C GLU A 63 15.53 -24.97 9.59
N ASP A 64 15.54 -23.63 9.55
CA ASP A 64 14.63 -22.75 10.28
C ASP A 64 13.34 -22.42 9.49
N SER A 65 13.01 -23.14 8.42
CA SER A 65 11.86 -22.84 7.54
C SER A 65 10.50 -22.84 8.26
N PHE A 66 10.38 -23.58 9.37
CA PHE A 66 9.16 -23.66 10.19
C PHE A 66 9.12 -22.68 11.37
N HIS A 67 10.19 -21.90 11.56
CA HIS A 67 10.29 -20.90 12.62
C HIS A 67 9.97 -19.51 12.07
N MET A 68 9.07 -18.80 12.75
CA MET A 68 8.73 -17.40 12.51
C MET A 68 9.74 -16.45 13.15
N ILE A 69 10.39 -16.85 14.26
CA ILE A 69 11.44 -16.07 14.93
C ILE A 69 12.80 -16.66 14.54
N ARG A 70 13.36 -16.14 13.44
CA ARG A 70 14.66 -16.59 12.90
C ARG A 70 15.84 -15.84 13.50
N ASP A 71 17.06 -16.29 13.24
CA ASP A 71 18.28 -15.66 13.75
C ASP A 71 18.36 -14.13 13.50
N ALA A 72 18.88 -13.40 14.48
CA ALA A 72 18.86 -11.93 14.47
C ALA A 72 19.81 -11.28 13.45
N THR A 73 20.78 -12.01 12.90
CA THR A 73 21.83 -11.42 12.05
C THR A 73 22.15 -12.20 10.78
N THR A 74 22.03 -13.52 10.80
CA THR A 74 22.40 -14.42 9.70
C THR A 74 21.21 -14.86 8.85
N SER A 75 19.99 -14.66 9.33
CA SER A 75 18.77 -15.02 8.59
C SER A 75 18.41 -13.99 7.50
N ASP A 76 17.65 -14.43 6.51
CA ASP A 76 17.01 -13.57 5.50
C ASP A 76 15.87 -12.72 6.06
N LEU A 77 15.25 -13.15 7.15
CA LEU A 77 14.19 -12.40 7.82
C LEU A 77 14.54 -12.32 9.31
N PRO A 78 15.49 -11.44 9.68
CA PRO A 78 15.93 -11.32 11.06
C PRO A 78 14.79 -10.92 11.98
N TRP A 79 14.55 -11.68 13.05
CA TRP A 79 13.38 -11.45 13.91
C TRP A 79 13.24 -10.02 14.45
N PRO A 80 14.29 -9.28 14.87
CA PRO A 80 14.12 -7.93 15.38
C PRO A 80 13.71 -6.98 14.25
N ALA A 81 14.25 -7.19 13.05
CA ALA A 81 13.93 -6.42 11.87
C ALA A 81 12.51 -6.70 11.38
N VAL A 82 12.06 -7.95 11.47
CA VAL A 82 10.68 -8.36 11.19
C VAL A 82 9.72 -7.68 12.16
N ILE A 83 9.95 -7.77 13.48
CA ILE A 83 9.03 -7.18 14.46
C ILE A 83 9.00 -5.65 14.34
N LEU A 84 10.15 -4.97 14.28
CA LEU A 84 10.21 -3.51 14.30
C LEU A 84 10.06 -2.89 12.90
N GLY A 85 10.81 -3.38 11.93
CA GLY A 85 10.82 -2.86 10.55
C GLY A 85 9.52 -3.11 9.81
N LEU A 86 8.95 -4.33 9.87
CA LEU A 86 7.64 -4.56 9.24
C LEU A 86 6.51 -3.83 9.98
N SER A 87 6.63 -3.58 11.29
CA SER A 87 5.65 -2.76 12.00
C SER A 87 5.62 -1.33 11.45
N ILE A 88 6.79 -0.73 11.16
CA ILE A 88 6.87 0.60 10.54
C ILE A 88 6.21 0.60 9.16
N ASN A 89 6.54 -0.38 8.31
CA ASN A 89 5.91 -0.51 7.00
C ASN A 89 4.40 -0.76 7.11
N SER A 90 3.98 -1.51 8.13
CA SER A 90 2.56 -1.79 8.40
C SER A 90 1.82 -0.53 8.83
N ILE A 91 2.43 0.35 9.64
CA ILE A 91 1.83 1.65 10.00
C ILE A 91 1.56 2.46 8.74
N TRP A 92 2.54 2.59 7.85
CA TRP A 92 2.32 3.27 6.57
C TRP A 92 1.20 2.59 5.75
N TYR A 93 1.28 1.27 5.58
CA TYR A 93 0.33 0.53 4.75
C TYR A 93 -1.10 0.62 5.28
N TRP A 94 -1.33 0.46 6.58
CA TRP A 94 -2.69 0.44 7.15
C TRP A 94 -3.24 1.82 7.50
N CYS A 95 -2.39 2.79 7.81
CA CYS A 95 -2.82 4.09 8.31
C CYS A 95 -2.64 5.23 7.30
N SER A 96 -1.78 5.08 6.29
CA SER A 96 -1.48 6.13 5.32
C SER A 96 -1.85 5.77 3.88
N ASP A 97 -1.99 4.48 3.54
CA ASP A 97 -2.41 4.07 2.19
C ASP A 97 -3.86 4.51 1.92
N GLN A 98 -4.02 5.31 0.87
CA GLN A 98 -5.29 5.88 0.46
C GLN A 98 -6.34 4.81 0.14
N VAL A 99 -5.96 3.66 -0.43
CA VAL A 99 -6.89 2.59 -0.77
C VAL A 99 -7.56 2.01 0.49
N ILE A 100 -6.81 1.95 1.60
CA ILE A 100 -7.27 1.37 2.87
C ILE A 100 -8.02 2.42 3.69
N VAL A 101 -7.44 3.60 3.86
CA VAL A 101 -8.04 4.68 4.66
C VAL A 101 -9.41 5.07 4.12
N GLN A 102 -9.58 5.15 2.79
CA GLN A 102 -10.88 5.44 2.17
C GLN A 102 -11.97 4.43 2.56
N ARG A 103 -11.63 3.15 2.75
CA ARG A 103 -12.59 2.11 3.19
C ARG A 103 -13.01 2.31 4.64
N CYS A 104 -12.08 2.76 5.51
CA CYS A 104 -12.39 3.11 6.89
C CYS A 104 -13.28 4.37 6.96
N LEU A 105 -13.04 5.36 6.10
CA LEU A 105 -13.85 6.60 6.03
C LEU A 105 -15.28 6.36 5.52
N ALA A 106 -15.51 5.30 4.74
CA ALA A 106 -16.84 4.87 4.34
C ALA A 106 -17.64 4.18 5.48
N GLY A 107 -17.03 4.00 6.66
CA GLY A 107 -17.69 3.42 7.82
C GLY A 107 -18.74 4.36 8.43
N LYS A 108 -19.88 3.79 8.85
CA LYS A 108 -21.01 4.56 9.42
C LYS A 108 -20.67 5.31 10.71
N ASN A 109 -19.80 4.72 11.54
CA ASN A 109 -19.38 5.29 12.82
C ASN A 109 -18.10 4.60 13.32
N LEU A 110 -17.46 5.19 14.34
CA LEU A 110 -16.18 4.73 14.88
C LEU A 110 -16.23 3.26 15.35
N THR A 111 -17.31 2.85 16.00
CA THR A 111 -17.50 1.46 16.45
C THR A 111 -17.47 0.48 15.29
N HIS A 112 -18.18 0.77 14.18
CA HIS A 112 -18.16 -0.08 12.98
C HIS A 112 -16.77 -0.13 12.35
N VAL A 113 -16.05 0.99 12.30
CA VAL A 113 -14.68 1.03 11.78
C VAL A 113 -13.75 0.16 12.63
N LYS A 114 -13.78 0.28 13.96
CA LYS A 114 -13.00 -0.56 14.86
C LYS A 114 -13.34 -2.04 14.73
N ALA A 115 -14.63 -2.39 14.68
CA ALA A 115 -15.07 -3.76 14.48
C ALA A 115 -14.56 -4.33 13.15
N GLY A 116 -14.59 -3.54 12.08
CA GLY A 116 -14.03 -3.89 10.77
C GLY A 116 -12.52 -4.13 10.83
N CYS A 117 -11.76 -3.28 11.52
CA CYS A 117 -10.31 -3.46 11.72
C CYS A 117 -10.00 -4.75 12.50
N ILE A 118 -10.77 -5.07 13.54
CA ILE A 118 -10.57 -6.30 14.33
C ILE A 118 -10.90 -7.54 13.49
N LEU A 119 -12.01 -7.52 12.74
CA LEU A 119 -12.35 -8.61 11.82
C LEU A 119 -11.24 -8.82 10.78
N CYS A 120 -10.68 -7.73 10.23
CA CYS A 120 -9.52 -7.79 9.35
C CYS A 120 -8.31 -8.44 10.04
N GLY A 121 -8.05 -8.11 11.31
CA GLY A 121 -7.02 -8.75 12.14
C GLY A 121 -7.18 -10.26 12.26
N TYR A 122 -8.40 -10.75 12.56
CA TYR A 122 -8.68 -12.19 12.58
C TYR A 122 -8.47 -12.84 11.20
N LEU A 123 -8.97 -12.22 10.13
CA LEU A 123 -8.80 -12.73 8.77
C LEU A 123 -7.34 -12.76 8.33
N LYS A 124 -6.48 -11.90 8.89
CA LYS A 124 -5.04 -11.87 8.61
C LYS A 124 -4.24 -13.01 9.25
N LEU A 125 -4.85 -13.81 10.12
CA LEU A 125 -4.25 -15.07 10.57
C LEU A 125 -4.37 -16.18 9.51
N LEU A 126 -5.33 -16.07 8.59
CA LEU A 126 -5.60 -17.12 7.59
C LEU A 126 -4.52 -17.29 6.51
N PRO A 127 -3.89 -16.23 5.95
CA PRO A 127 -2.88 -16.38 4.88
C PRO A 127 -1.71 -17.31 5.21
N MET A 128 -1.35 -17.47 6.48
CA MET A 128 -0.35 -18.46 6.90
C MET A 128 -0.75 -19.88 6.45
N PHE A 129 -1.99 -20.28 6.72
CA PHE A 129 -2.52 -21.60 6.38
C PHE A 129 -3.01 -21.69 4.94
N LEU A 130 -3.56 -20.60 4.41
CA LEU A 130 -4.21 -20.58 3.10
C LEU A 130 -3.27 -20.22 1.95
N MET A 131 -2.09 -19.65 2.22
CA MET A 131 -1.13 -19.23 1.19
C MET A 131 0.28 -19.73 1.47
N VAL A 132 0.82 -19.50 2.66
CA VAL A 132 2.22 -19.86 2.98
C VAL A 132 2.40 -21.38 3.00
N MET A 133 1.59 -22.11 3.77
CA MET A 133 1.66 -23.58 3.82
C MET A 133 1.40 -24.23 2.45
N PRO A 134 0.38 -23.82 1.66
CA PRO A 134 0.26 -24.25 0.26
C PRO A 134 1.50 -23.94 -0.57
N GLY A 135 2.10 -22.75 -0.44
CA GLY A 135 3.38 -22.45 -1.10
C GLY A 135 4.48 -23.47 -0.78
N MET A 136 4.60 -23.89 0.49
CA MET A 136 5.53 -24.93 0.93
C MET A 136 5.18 -26.30 0.34
N MET A 137 3.90 -26.68 0.36
CA MET A 137 3.41 -27.93 -0.25
C MET A 137 3.67 -27.99 -1.76
N SER A 138 3.56 -26.85 -2.45
CA SER A 138 3.88 -26.77 -3.87
C SER A 138 5.34 -27.13 -4.16
N ARG A 139 6.27 -26.70 -3.29
CA ARG A 139 7.69 -27.08 -3.40
C ARG A 139 7.89 -28.59 -3.21
N ILE A 140 7.15 -29.22 -2.31
CA ILE A 140 7.20 -30.68 -2.10
C ILE A 140 6.72 -31.44 -3.34
N LEU A 141 5.60 -31.02 -3.93
CA LEU A 141 4.99 -31.72 -5.05
C LEU A 141 5.68 -31.43 -6.39
N TYR A 142 6.24 -30.23 -6.56
CA TYR A 142 6.85 -29.75 -7.80
C TYR A 142 8.25 -29.12 -7.58
N PRO A 143 9.22 -29.84 -6.99
CA PRO A 143 10.52 -29.28 -6.63
C PRO A 143 11.32 -28.83 -7.86
N ASP A 144 11.25 -29.59 -8.96
CA ASP A 144 11.97 -29.29 -10.22
C ASP A 144 11.47 -27.99 -10.88
N GLU A 145 10.24 -27.58 -10.61
CA GLU A 145 9.65 -26.35 -11.17
C GLU A 145 9.76 -25.17 -10.21
N VAL A 146 9.34 -25.35 -8.95
CA VAL A 146 9.23 -24.25 -7.97
C VAL A 146 10.59 -23.87 -7.38
N ALA A 147 11.47 -24.85 -7.17
CA ALA A 147 12.81 -24.67 -6.62
C ALA A 147 13.90 -24.82 -7.69
N CYS A 148 13.58 -24.55 -8.95
CA CYS A 148 14.56 -24.53 -10.03
C CYS A 148 15.67 -23.49 -9.74
N ILE A 149 16.91 -23.81 -10.11
CA ILE A 149 18.09 -22.96 -9.89
C ILE A 149 18.94 -22.78 -11.14
N ILE A 150 18.79 -23.67 -12.12
CA ILE A 150 19.52 -23.57 -13.38
C ILE A 150 18.85 -22.47 -14.22
N PRO A 151 19.57 -21.39 -14.58
CA PRO A 151 18.98 -20.23 -15.25
C PRO A 151 18.20 -20.56 -16.51
N ASP A 152 18.77 -21.40 -17.38
CA ASP A 152 18.15 -21.79 -18.65
C ASP A 152 16.85 -22.58 -18.45
N GLU A 153 16.78 -23.41 -17.41
CA GLU A 153 15.59 -24.22 -17.14
C GLU A 153 14.50 -23.38 -16.45
N CYS A 154 14.88 -22.56 -15.47
CA CYS A 154 13.97 -21.60 -14.84
C CYS A 154 13.36 -20.64 -15.86
N LYS A 155 14.15 -20.18 -16.84
CA LYS A 155 13.68 -19.30 -17.90
C LYS A 155 12.63 -19.96 -18.78
N LYS A 156 12.74 -21.26 -19.06
CA LYS A 156 11.71 -22.00 -19.80
C LYS A 156 10.41 -22.15 -19.00
N ILE A 157 10.53 -22.35 -17.69
CA ILE A 157 9.38 -22.63 -16.81
C ILE A 157 8.58 -21.35 -16.50
N CYS A 158 9.26 -20.29 -16.05
CA CYS A 158 8.61 -19.08 -15.56
C CYS A 158 9.12 -17.77 -16.17
N GLY A 159 10.04 -17.82 -17.15
CA GLY A 159 10.57 -16.62 -17.80
C GLY A 159 11.58 -15.83 -16.97
N THR A 160 12.08 -16.39 -15.86
CA THR A 160 13.11 -15.74 -15.03
C THR A 160 14.29 -16.68 -14.81
N GLU A 161 15.49 -16.11 -14.66
CA GLU A 161 16.75 -16.86 -14.59
C GLU A 161 17.18 -17.20 -13.15
N VAL A 162 16.50 -16.66 -12.14
CA VAL A 162 16.94 -16.72 -10.73
C VAL A 162 16.15 -17.73 -9.90
N GLY A 163 14.89 -17.97 -10.24
CA GLY A 163 14.04 -18.96 -9.56
C GLY A 163 12.55 -18.72 -9.80
N CYS A 164 11.75 -19.78 -9.67
CA CYS A 164 10.32 -19.75 -10.01
C CYS A 164 9.41 -19.84 -8.76
N SER A 165 9.84 -19.36 -7.60
CA SER A 165 9.03 -19.46 -6.37
C SER A 165 7.66 -18.78 -6.47
N ASN A 166 7.53 -17.72 -7.27
CA ASN A 166 6.27 -17.01 -7.52
C ASN A 166 5.16 -17.89 -8.15
N ILE A 167 5.50 -18.97 -8.86
CA ILE A 167 4.50 -19.85 -9.51
C ILE A 167 3.91 -20.90 -8.57
N ALA A 168 4.41 -21.00 -7.34
CA ALA A 168 4.05 -22.06 -6.39
C ALA A 168 2.53 -22.19 -6.18
N TYR A 169 1.85 -21.08 -5.90
CA TYR A 169 0.41 -21.10 -5.62
C TYR A 169 -0.43 -21.38 -6.90
N PRO A 170 -0.21 -20.67 -8.03
CA PRO A 170 -0.89 -21.01 -9.29
C PRO A 170 -0.67 -22.47 -9.75
N LYS A 171 0.54 -23.01 -9.53
CA LYS A 171 0.87 -24.39 -9.90
C LYS A 171 -0.03 -25.40 -9.16
N LEU A 172 -0.24 -25.20 -7.85
CA LEU A 172 -1.16 -26.05 -7.08
C LEU A 172 -2.61 -25.95 -7.58
N VAL A 173 -3.09 -24.74 -7.87
CA VAL A 173 -4.44 -24.54 -8.41
C VAL A 173 -4.64 -25.30 -9.72
N VAL A 174 -3.65 -25.24 -10.61
CA VAL A 174 -3.71 -25.87 -11.94
C VAL A 174 -3.60 -27.39 -11.86
N SER A 175 -2.76 -27.90 -10.97
CA SER A 175 -2.41 -29.32 -10.95
C SER A 175 -3.24 -30.17 -9.97
N LEU A 176 -3.76 -29.59 -8.87
CA LEU A 176 -4.52 -30.34 -7.86
C LEU A 176 -6.03 -30.16 -7.94
N MET A 177 -6.52 -29.01 -8.43
CA MET A 177 -7.95 -28.78 -8.41
C MET A 177 -8.68 -29.52 -9.53
N PRO A 178 -9.87 -30.09 -9.25
CA PRO A 178 -10.68 -30.74 -10.26
C PRO A 178 -11.19 -29.75 -11.30
N ASN A 179 -11.57 -30.30 -12.46
CA ASN A 179 -12.23 -29.56 -13.53
C ASN A 179 -13.49 -28.85 -12.98
N GLY A 180 -13.74 -27.63 -13.44
CA GLY A 180 -14.76 -26.74 -12.86
C GLY A 180 -14.20 -25.87 -11.74
N LEU A 181 -13.75 -26.46 -10.62
CA LEU A 181 -13.20 -25.67 -9.49
C LEU A 181 -11.91 -24.94 -9.88
N ARG A 182 -11.03 -25.61 -10.65
CA ARG A 182 -9.86 -24.98 -11.26
C ARG A 182 -10.22 -23.75 -12.08
N GLY A 183 -11.25 -23.87 -12.94
CA GLY A 183 -11.71 -22.78 -13.79
C GLY A 183 -12.29 -21.63 -12.98
N LEU A 184 -13.10 -21.94 -11.97
CA LEU A 184 -13.66 -20.96 -11.02
C LEU A 184 -12.54 -20.20 -10.30
N MET A 185 -11.53 -20.90 -9.80
CA MET A 185 -10.41 -20.29 -9.08
C MET A 185 -9.56 -19.38 -9.97
N LEU A 186 -9.22 -19.82 -11.19
CA LEU A 186 -8.50 -18.98 -12.15
C LEU A 186 -9.30 -17.73 -12.53
N ALA A 187 -10.61 -17.88 -12.77
CA ALA A 187 -11.48 -16.74 -13.08
C ALA A 187 -11.55 -15.74 -11.92
N VAL A 188 -11.68 -16.22 -10.68
CA VAL A 188 -11.75 -15.37 -9.48
C VAL A 188 -10.41 -14.69 -9.21
N MET A 189 -9.28 -15.38 -9.41
CA MET A 189 -7.95 -14.78 -9.30
C MET A 189 -7.76 -13.64 -10.32
N LEU A 190 -8.17 -13.85 -11.58
CA LEU A 190 -8.12 -12.80 -12.60
C LEU A 190 -9.05 -11.62 -12.26
N ALA A 191 -10.28 -11.90 -11.82
CA ALA A 191 -11.22 -10.88 -11.36
C ALA A 191 -10.65 -10.08 -10.17
N ALA A 192 -9.96 -10.76 -9.25
CA ALA A 192 -9.30 -10.13 -8.11
C ALA A 192 -8.18 -9.18 -8.48
N LEU A 193 -7.36 -9.57 -9.46
CA LEU A 193 -6.32 -8.71 -10.01
C LEU A 193 -6.94 -7.49 -10.66
N MET A 194 -7.98 -7.66 -11.48
CA MET A 194 -8.66 -6.55 -12.15
C MET A 194 -9.30 -5.58 -11.14
N SER A 195 -9.94 -6.08 -10.08
CA SER A 195 -10.51 -5.23 -9.03
C SER A 195 -9.44 -4.44 -8.28
N SER A 196 -8.32 -5.09 -7.93
CA SER A 196 -7.22 -4.45 -7.22
C SER A 196 -6.55 -3.36 -8.07
N LEU A 197 -6.30 -3.64 -9.35
CA LEU A 197 -5.76 -2.66 -10.29
C LEU A 197 -6.70 -1.46 -10.47
N ALA A 198 -8.01 -1.71 -10.64
CA ALA A 198 -8.99 -0.64 -10.75
C ALA A 198 -9.01 0.25 -9.49
N SER A 199 -8.94 -0.35 -8.30
CA SER A 199 -8.87 0.39 -7.03
C SER A 199 -7.62 1.25 -6.93
N ILE A 200 -6.43 0.72 -7.28
CA ILE A 200 -5.16 1.45 -7.22
C ILE A 200 -5.17 2.63 -8.20
N PHE A 201 -5.58 2.40 -9.45
CA PHE A 201 -5.62 3.46 -10.46
C PHE A 201 -6.64 4.54 -10.11
N ASN A 202 -7.80 4.18 -9.57
CA ASN A 202 -8.80 5.14 -9.12
C ASN A 202 -8.32 5.97 -7.92
N SER A 203 -7.69 5.34 -6.93
CA SER A 203 -7.12 6.07 -5.78
C SER A 203 -6.00 7.00 -6.22
N SER A 204 -5.12 6.58 -7.15
CA SER A 204 -4.10 7.46 -7.71
C SER A 204 -4.68 8.62 -8.53
N GLY A 205 -5.71 8.37 -9.34
CA GLY A 205 -6.45 9.43 -10.05
C GLY A 205 -7.07 10.44 -9.09
N THR A 206 -7.56 9.99 -7.93
CA THR A 206 -8.10 10.86 -6.89
C THR A 206 -6.99 11.71 -6.25
N LEU A 207 -5.87 11.10 -5.86
CA LEU A 207 -4.71 11.84 -5.30
C LEU A 207 -4.21 12.89 -6.29
N PHE A 208 -4.07 12.55 -7.58
CA PHE A 208 -3.62 13.51 -8.58
C PHE A 208 -4.61 14.65 -8.79
N THR A 209 -5.90 14.35 -8.93
CA THR A 209 -6.92 15.38 -9.21
C THR A 209 -7.21 16.29 -8.02
N MET A 210 -7.32 15.72 -6.82
CA MET A 210 -7.67 16.48 -5.62
C MET A 210 -6.46 17.16 -4.97
N ASP A 211 -5.30 16.51 -4.92
CA ASP A 211 -4.16 17.02 -4.14
C ASP A 211 -3.18 17.83 -5.01
N ILE A 212 -3.08 17.52 -6.30
CA ILE A 212 -2.17 18.21 -7.23
C ILE A 212 -2.95 19.14 -8.17
N TYR A 213 -3.89 18.60 -8.94
CA TYR A 213 -4.56 19.35 -10.00
C TYR A 213 -5.41 20.50 -9.47
N LYS A 214 -6.18 20.28 -8.40
CA LYS A 214 -6.97 21.33 -7.76
C LYS A 214 -6.11 22.42 -7.12
N ARG A 215 -4.90 22.08 -6.64
CA ARG A 215 -3.94 23.08 -6.14
C ARG A 215 -3.34 23.92 -7.27
N LEU A 216 -3.07 23.31 -8.43
CA LEU A 216 -2.61 24.02 -9.63
C LEU A 216 -3.72 24.85 -10.29
N ARG A 217 -4.97 24.38 -10.23
CA ARG A 217 -6.15 25.05 -10.78
C ARG A 217 -7.30 25.08 -9.76
N PRO A 218 -7.31 26.05 -8.84
CA PRO A 218 -8.31 26.13 -7.75
C PRO A 218 -9.77 26.20 -8.21
N GLN A 219 -10.03 26.75 -9.40
CA GLN A 219 -11.38 26.91 -9.97
C GLN A 219 -11.78 25.78 -10.93
N ALA A 220 -11.15 24.60 -10.85
CA ALA A 220 -11.48 23.48 -11.74
C ALA A 220 -12.92 22.96 -11.50
N LYS A 221 -13.71 22.84 -12.57
CA LYS A 221 -15.08 22.31 -12.53
C LYS A 221 -15.05 20.79 -12.31
N GLU A 222 -16.05 20.22 -11.64
CA GLU A 222 -16.12 18.76 -11.38
C GLU A 222 -15.93 17.90 -12.64
N ARG A 223 -16.52 18.30 -13.77
CA ARG A 223 -16.36 17.62 -15.06
C ARG A 223 -14.91 17.57 -15.52
N GLU A 224 -14.17 18.64 -15.28
CA GLU A 224 -12.76 18.73 -15.63
C GLU A 224 -11.93 17.79 -14.78
N LEU A 225 -12.18 17.74 -13.46
CA LEU A 225 -11.50 16.80 -12.56
C LEU A 225 -11.72 15.34 -13.00
N LEU A 226 -12.95 14.98 -13.38
CA LEU A 226 -13.27 13.62 -13.84
C LEU A 226 -12.52 13.25 -15.13
N ILE A 227 -12.41 14.18 -16.09
CA ILE A 227 -11.68 13.94 -17.35
C ILE A 227 -10.18 13.80 -17.08
N VAL A 228 -9.61 14.73 -16.30
CA VAL A 228 -8.18 14.72 -15.94
C VAL A 228 -7.82 13.44 -15.19
N GLY A 229 -8.67 13.00 -14.25
CA GLY A 229 -8.49 11.75 -13.52
C GLY A 229 -8.45 10.53 -14.45
N ARG A 230 -9.32 10.47 -15.46
CA ARG A 230 -9.31 9.37 -16.45
C ARG A 230 -8.08 9.39 -17.34
N VAL A 231 -7.65 10.58 -17.79
CA VAL A 231 -6.41 10.72 -18.58
C VAL A 231 -5.19 10.28 -17.77
N TRP A 232 -5.15 10.65 -16.49
CA TRP A 232 -4.10 10.20 -15.56
C TRP A 232 -4.05 8.68 -15.42
N ILE A 233 -5.22 8.03 -15.33
CA ILE A 233 -5.31 6.56 -15.29
C ILE A 233 -4.70 5.93 -16.56
N PHE A 234 -5.04 6.43 -17.76
CA PHE A 234 -4.46 5.90 -18.99
C PHE A 234 -2.93 6.06 -19.05
N LEU A 235 -2.42 7.22 -18.61
CA LEU A 235 -0.99 7.48 -18.51
C LEU A 235 -0.31 6.50 -17.55
N LEU A 236 -0.87 6.29 -16.36
CA LEU A 236 -0.31 5.37 -15.38
C LEU A 236 -0.34 3.91 -15.83
N VAL A 237 -1.39 3.48 -16.54
CA VAL A 237 -1.44 2.15 -17.15
C VAL A 237 -0.29 1.98 -18.15
N GLY A 238 -0.06 2.98 -19.01
CA GLY A 238 1.06 2.97 -19.96
C GLY A 238 2.43 2.84 -19.27
N ILE A 239 2.68 3.64 -18.23
CA ILE A 239 3.91 3.56 -17.44
C ILE A 239 4.05 2.20 -16.75
N SER A 240 2.96 1.66 -16.18
CA SER A 240 2.97 0.36 -15.51
C SER A 240 3.37 -0.78 -16.45
N ILE A 241 2.86 -0.77 -17.69
CA ILE A 241 3.22 -1.76 -18.72
C ILE A 241 4.69 -1.61 -19.12
N ALA A 242 5.16 -0.37 -19.32
CA ALA A 242 6.56 -0.10 -19.64
C ALA A 242 7.53 -0.55 -18.53
N TRP A 243 7.08 -0.61 -17.28
CA TRP A 243 7.88 -0.99 -16.12
C TRP A 243 8.00 -2.50 -15.90
N ILE A 244 7.17 -3.34 -16.55
CA ILE A 244 7.16 -4.80 -16.38
C ILE A 244 8.56 -5.43 -16.60
N PRO A 245 9.31 -5.11 -17.69
CA PRO A 245 10.62 -5.72 -17.92
C PRO A 245 11.62 -5.40 -16.81
N VAL A 246 11.57 -4.18 -16.26
CA VAL A 246 12.43 -3.76 -15.15
C VAL A 246 12.15 -4.60 -13.90
N VAL A 247 10.87 -4.81 -13.58
CA VAL A 247 10.45 -5.64 -12.43
C VAL A 247 10.84 -7.09 -12.61
N GLN A 248 10.79 -7.64 -13.84
CA GLN A 248 11.21 -9.02 -14.12
C GLN A 248 12.69 -9.26 -13.83
N VAL A 249 13.53 -8.28 -14.14
CA VAL A 249 14.98 -8.37 -13.87
C VAL A 249 15.28 -8.10 -12.39
N ALA A 250 14.62 -7.12 -11.77
CA ALA A 250 14.95 -6.68 -10.41
C ALA A 250 14.42 -7.60 -9.28
N GLN A 251 13.33 -8.34 -9.51
CA GLN A 251 12.68 -9.11 -8.44
C GLN A 251 13.40 -10.41 -8.05
N GLY A 252 14.36 -10.90 -8.85
CA GLY A 252 15.16 -12.08 -8.51
C GLY A 252 14.38 -13.36 -8.23
N GLY A 253 13.18 -13.55 -8.82
CA GLY A 253 12.34 -14.73 -8.60
C GLY A 253 11.49 -14.72 -7.31
N GLN A 254 11.64 -13.70 -6.45
CA GLN A 254 10.88 -13.52 -5.21
C GLN A 254 10.21 -12.13 -5.19
N LEU A 255 9.05 -12.03 -5.82
CA LEU A 255 8.36 -10.74 -6.00
C LEU A 255 8.00 -10.07 -4.68
N PHE A 256 7.67 -10.87 -3.65
CA PHE A 256 7.28 -10.36 -2.35
C PHE A 256 8.42 -9.60 -1.66
N ASP A 257 9.64 -10.15 -1.69
CA ASP A 257 10.80 -9.53 -1.06
C ASP A 257 11.20 -8.24 -1.77
N TYR A 258 11.09 -8.21 -3.11
CA TYR A 258 11.28 -7.01 -3.91
C TYR A 258 10.27 -5.89 -3.59
N ILE A 259 8.99 -6.23 -3.48
CA ILE A 259 7.97 -5.24 -3.10
C ILE A 259 8.25 -4.71 -1.68
N GLN A 260 8.60 -5.61 -0.75
CA GLN A 260 8.89 -5.22 0.62
C GLN A 260 10.16 -4.39 0.77
N SER A 261 11.21 -4.66 0.00
CA SER A 261 12.44 -3.85 0.04
C SER A 261 12.17 -2.42 -0.45
N ILE A 262 11.46 -2.26 -1.57
CA ILE A 262 11.05 -0.93 -2.08
C ILE A 262 10.18 -0.19 -1.07
N SER A 263 9.16 -0.86 -0.52
CA SER A 263 8.34 -0.27 0.54
C SER A 263 9.19 0.16 1.73
N SER A 264 10.19 -0.63 2.12
CA SER A 264 11.11 -0.31 3.23
C SER A 264 12.03 0.89 2.95
N TYR A 265 12.20 1.30 1.69
CA TYR A 265 13.00 2.48 1.34
C TYR A 265 12.20 3.77 1.23
N LEU A 266 10.88 3.67 0.96
CA LEU A 266 10.03 4.82 0.69
C LEU A 266 8.96 5.07 1.77
N ALA A 267 8.45 4.02 2.41
CA ALA A 267 7.38 4.10 3.39
C ALA A 267 7.81 4.66 4.76
N PRO A 268 9.00 4.35 5.32
CA PRO A 268 9.35 4.77 6.68
C PRO A 268 9.35 6.29 6.92
N PRO A 269 9.82 7.15 6.00
CA PRO A 269 9.71 8.60 6.17
C PRO A 269 8.26 9.06 6.32
N ILE A 270 7.35 8.49 5.52
CA ILE A 270 5.92 8.82 5.57
C ILE A 270 5.32 8.35 6.90
N ALA A 271 5.61 7.11 7.30
CA ALA A 271 5.18 6.58 8.60
C ALA A 271 5.66 7.46 9.76
N ALA A 272 6.91 7.93 9.73
CA ALA A 272 7.49 8.77 10.77
C ALA A 272 6.74 10.10 10.90
N ILE A 273 6.54 10.81 9.79
CA ILE A 273 5.80 12.09 9.82
C ILE A 273 4.35 11.88 10.24
N PHE A 274 3.69 10.83 9.76
CA PHE A 274 2.30 10.53 10.13
C PHE A 274 2.17 10.22 11.64
N LEU A 275 3.04 9.36 12.17
CA LEU A 275 3.03 9.02 13.58
C LEU A 275 3.37 10.23 14.46
N LEU A 276 4.38 11.02 14.09
CA LEU A 276 4.73 12.25 14.78
C LEU A 276 3.59 13.28 14.71
N GLY A 277 2.91 13.43 13.57
CA GLY A 277 1.79 14.36 13.42
C GLY A 277 0.62 14.01 14.33
N VAL A 278 0.37 12.72 14.56
CA VAL A 278 -0.69 12.24 15.48
C VAL A 278 -0.29 12.40 16.94
N PHE A 279 0.95 12.08 17.33
CA PHE A 279 1.34 12.01 18.74
C PHE A 279 2.13 13.21 19.28
N VAL A 280 2.78 13.99 18.41
CA VAL A 280 3.67 15.09 18.79
C VAL A 280 3.10 16.43 18.35
N LYS A 281 2.48 17.14 19.30
CA LYS A 281 1.93 18.49 19.07
C LYS A 281 2.95 19.53 18.59
N ARG A 282 4.24 19.28 18.82
CA ARG A 282 5.33 20.20 18.45
C ARG A 282 5.73 20.08 16.99
N LEU A 283 5.30 19.04 16.28
CA LEU A 283 5.58 18.89 14.87
C LEU A 283 4.89 20.03 14.09
N ASN A 284 5.65 20.70 13.23
CA ASN A 284 5.17 21.77 12.37
C ASN A 284 5.48 21.50 10.90
N GLU A 285 4.95 22.33 10.01
CA GLU A 285 5.07 22.15 8.55
C GLU A 285 6.54 22.04 8.09
N GLN A 286 7.42 22.92 8.58
CA GLN A 286 8.83 22.93 8.19
C GLN A 286 9.55 21.65 8.65
N GLY A 287 9.31 21.18 9.87
CA GLY A 287 9.90 19.93 10.34
C GLY A 287 9.33 18.71 9.61
N ALA A 288 8.03 18.68 9.33
CA ALA A 288 7.42 17.64 8.52
C ALA A 288 8.02 17.59 7.10
N PHE A 289 8.14 18.75 6.44
CA PHE A 289 8.69 18.87 5.09
C PHE A 289 10.17 18.44 5.03
N TRP A 290 11.04 19.05 5.84
CA TRP A 290 12.48 18.73 5.82
C TRP A 290 12.79 17.34 6.36
N GLY A 291 12.01 16.87 7.34
CA GLY A 291 12.06 15.48 7.80
C GLY A 291 11.75 14.50 6.68
N MET A 292 10.63 14.70 5.97
CA MET A 292 10.24 13.87 4.83
C MET A 292 11.29 13.92 3.71
N MET A 293 11.75 15.11 3.31
CA MET A 293 12.74 15.27 2.24
C MET A 293 14.08 14.64 2.61
N GLY A 294 14.54 14.81 3.84
CA GLY A 294 15.77 14.18 4.34
C GLY A 294 15.64 12.66 4.40
N GLY A 295 14.52 12.14 4.91
CA GLY A 295 14.22 10.72 4.92
C GLY A 295 14.19 10.12 3.51
N LEU A 296 13.43 10.72 2.60
CA LEU A 296 13.38 10.25 1.20
C LEU A 296 14.74 10.30 0.52
N ALA A 297 15.56 11.33 0.77
CA ALA A 297 16.91 11.39 0.23
C ALA A 297 17.79 10.22 0.72
N ILE A 298 17.74 9.89 2.01
CA ILE A 298 18.47 8.74 2.58
C ILE A 298 17.94 7.43 1.98
N GLY A 299 16.61 7.28 1.85
CA GLY A 299 16.00 6.11 1.22
C GLY A 299 16.44 5.93 -0.23
N MET A 300 16.42 7.00 -1.02
CA MET A 300 16.88 7.00 -2.41
C MET A 300 18.38 6.70 -2.53
N ALA A 301 19.20 7.19 -1.58
CA ALA A 301 20.63 6.89 -1.54
C ALA A 301 20.93 5.40 -1.32
N ARG A 302 20.02 4.64 -0.72
CA ARG A 302 20.09 3.17 -0.60
C ARG A 302 19.47 2.45 -1.80
N MET A 303 18.33 2.95 -2.28
CA MET A 303 17.56 2.33 -3.35
C MET A 303 18.27 2.40 -4.71
N ILE A 304 18.82 3.56 -5.08
CA ILE A 304 19.48 3.77 -6.38
C ILE A 304 20.67 2.82 -6.59
N PRO A 305 21.63 2.69 -5.64
CA PRO A 305 22.72 1.72 -5.79
C PRO A 305 22.25 0.28 -5.91
N GLU A 306 21.20 -0.13 -5.19
CA GLU A 306 20.67 -1.50 -5.28
C GLU A 306 20.10 -1.80 -6.67
N PHE A 307 19.44 -0.83 -7.30
CA PHE A 307 18.98 -0.97 -8.68
C PHE A 307 20.14 -1.00 -9.69
N ILE A 308 21.21 -0.23 -9.46
CA ILE A 308 22.37 -0.17 -10.37
C ILE A 308 23.20 -1.45 -10.28
N TYR A 309 23.49 -1.92 -9.07
CA TYR A 309 24.35 -3.08 -8.83
C TYR A 309 23.59 -4.42 -8.83
N GLY A 310 22.25 -4.37 -8.78
CA GLY A 310 21.38 -5.53 -8.62
C GLY A 310 21.39 -6.08 -7.20
N THR A 311 20.33 -6.80 -6.84
CA THR A 311 20.18 -7.51 -5.55
C THR A 311 21.08 -8.74 -5.44
N GLY A 312 21.65 -9.19 -6.57
CA GLY A 312 22.42 -10.43 -6.65
C GLY A 312 21.52 -11.66 -6.59
N SER A 313 22.01 -12.78 -7.10
CA SER A 313 21.39 -14.10 -6.94
C SER A 313 22.30 -15.01 -6.14
N CYS A 314 21.76 -16.16 -5.73
CA CYS A 314 22.57 -17.20 -5.07
C CYS A 314 23.75 -17.67 -5.94
N LEU A 315 23.64 -17.57 -7.28
CA LEU A 315 24.71 -17.89 -8.23
C LEU A 315 25.66 -16.71 -8.48
N PHE A 316 25.14 -15.49 -8.54
CA PHE A 316 25.88 -14.28 -8.85
C PHE A 316 25.65 -13.23 -7.75
N PRO A 317 26.46 -13.22 -6.68
CA PRO A 317 26.29 -12.26 -5.59
C PRO A 317 26.45 -10.82 -6.10
N SER A 318 25.73 -9.88 -5.48
CA SER A 318 25.82 -8.48 -5.88
C SER A 318 27.20 -7.90 -5.55
N ASN A 319 27.68 -7.00 -6.41
CA ASN A 319 28.91 -6.23 -6.19
C ASN A 319 28.66 -4.92 -5.41
N CYS A 320 27.49 -4.76 -4.80
CA CYS A 320 27.18 -3.52 -4.10
C CYS A 320 28.07 -3.36 -2.85
N PRO A 321 28.63 -2.15 -2.59
CA PRO A 321 29.44 -1.91 -1.41
C PRO A 321 28.72 -2.28 -0.12
N ARG A 322 29.37 -3.08 0.74
CA ARG A 322 28.80 -3.55 2.03
C ARG A 322 28.34 -2.42 2.94
N LEU A 323 28.95 -1.23 2.86
CA LEU A 323 28.54 -0.07 3.65
C LEU A 323 27.12 0.41 3.27
N ILE A 324 26.75 0.30 1.99
CA ILE A 324 25.46 0.76 1.47
C ILE A 324 24.46 -0.40 1.49
N CYS A 325 24.83 -1.55 0.90
CA CYS A 325 23.92 -2.68 0.72
C CYS A 325 24.02 -3.81 1.76
N GLY A 326 24.98 -3.73 2.70
CA GLY A 326 25.19 -4.81 3.68
C GLY A 326 24.17 -4.85 4.81
N VAL A 327 23.35 -3.82 4.96
CA VAL A 327 22.26 -3.78 5.95
C VAL A 327 20.98 -4.32 5.32
N HIS A 328 20.37 -5.29 5.99
CA HIS A 328 19.07 -5.84 5.60
C HIS A 328 18.01 -4.73 5.48
N TYR A 329 17.16 -4.78 4.45
CA TYR A 329 16.22 -3.70 4.13
C TYR A 329 15.26 -3.35 5.29
N LEU A 330 14.88 -4.34 6.11
CA LEU A 330 14.05 -4.11 7.31
C LEU A 330 14.78 -3.38 8.44
N TYR A 331 16.08 -3.65 8.64
CA TYR A 331 16.87 -2.88 9.61
C TYR A 331 17.08 -1.45 9.10
N PHE A 332 17.31 -1.31 7.79
CA PHE A 332 17.39 -0.01 7.16
C PHE A 332 16.09 0.79 7.33
N ALA A 333 14.91 0.16 7.23
CA ALA A 333 13.64 0.82 7.48
C ALA A 333 13.54 1.44 8.89
N ILE A 334 14.06 0.75 9.91
CA ILE A 334 14.10 1.24 11.30
C ILE A 334 15.03 2.46 11.39
N ILE A 335 16.23 2.35 10.83
CA ILE A 335 17.21 3.45 10.81
C ILE A 335 16.61 4.67 10.09
N LEU A 336 15.98 4.44 8.94
CA LEU A 336 15.36 5.47 8.12
C LEU A 336 14.21 6.18 8.85
N PHE A 337 13.35 5.41 9.53
CA PHE A 337 12.27 5.94 10.36
C PHE A 337 12.81 6.84 11.47
N LEU A 338 13.79 6.35 12.23
CA LEU A 338 14.38 7.10 13.35
C LEU A 338 15.13 8.35 12.86
N ALA A 339 15.88 8.25 11.77
CA ALA A 339 16.57 9.39 11.17
C ALA A 339 15.58 10.46 10.69
N THR A 340 14.52 10.06 10.00
CA THR A 340 13.44 10.98 9.56
C THR A 340 12.78 11.64 10.77
N ALA A 341 12.46 10.87 11.80
CA ALA A 341 11.85 11.38 13.02
C ALA A 341 12.76 12.38 13.75
N ALA A 342 14.06 12.09 13.83
CA ALA A 342 15.05 12.96 14.44
C ALA A 342 15.19 14.28 13.68
N ILE A 343 15.26 14.25 12.35
CA ILE A 343 15.32 15.46 11.51
C ILE A 343 14.04 16.28 11.69
N ALA A 344 12.88 15.63 11.63
CA ALA A 344 11.59 16.30 11.75
C ALA A 344 11.43 17.01 13.11
N VAL A 345 11.71 16.30 14.20
CA VAL A 345 11.64 16.87 15.56
C VAL A 345 12.70 17.96 15.73
N GLY A 346 13.93 17.75 15.26
CA GLY A 346 15.01 18.74 15.36
C GLY A 346 14.64 20.05 14.68
N VAL A 347 14.16 20.00 13.44
CA VAL A 347 13.73 21.20 12.70
C VAL A 347 12.50 21.84 13.34
N SER A 348 11.51 21.05 13.79
CA SER A 348 10.32 21.58 14.47
C SER A 348 10.61 22.22 15.83
N LEU A 349 11.67 21.81 16.52
CA LEU A 349 12.10 22.47 17.76
C LEU A 349 12.79 23.80 17.47
N CYS A 350 13.54 23.90 16.37
CA CYS A 350 14.21 25.13 15.93
C CYS A 350 13.27 26.16 15.27
N THR A 351 12.04 25.79 14.98
CA THR A 351 11.05 26.65 14.29
C THR A 351 9.85 26.96 15.20
N SER A 352 9.03 27.94 14.79
CA SER A 352 7.87 28.38 15.59
C SER A 352 6.83 27.25 15.74
N PRO A 353 6.25 27.08 16.95
CA PRO A 353 5.18 26.11 17.16
C PRO A 353 3.87 26.58 16.51
N ILE A 354 3.05 25.62 16.07
CA ILE A 354 1.68 25.87 15.62
C ILE A 354 0.80 26.13 16.86
N PRO A 355 0.01 27.21 16.90
CA PRO A 355 -0.96 27.46 17.97
C PRO A 355 -2.01 26.35 18.13
N ASP A 356 -2.38 26.05 19.37
CA ASP A 356 -3.33 24.96 19.70
C ASP A 356 -4.70 25.11 19.02
N LYS A 357 -5.13 26.35 18.69
CA LYS A 357 -6.39 26.65 17.96
C LYS A 357 -6.53 25.88 16.65
N HIS A 358 -5.41 25.56 16.01
CA HIS A 358 -5.38 24.83 14.75
C HIS A 358 -5.33 23.30 14.94
N LEU A 359 -4.93 22.83 16.12
CA LEU A 359 -4.62 21.42 16.40
C LEU A 359 -5.76 20.66 17.10
N HIS A 360 -6.84 21.35 17.48
CA HIS A 360 -7.99 20.72 18.12
C HIS A 360 -8.52 19.55 17.30
N ARG A 361 -8.72 18.40 17.97
CA ARG A 361 -9.21 17.14 17.37
C ARG A 361 -8.31 16.50 16.29
N LEU A 362 -7.12 17.05 16.01
CA LEU A 362 -6.14 16.47 15.08
C LEU A 362 -5.06 15.65 15.80
N VAL A 363 -4.53 16.17 16.90
CA VAL A 363 -3.45 15.54 17.67
C VAL A 363 -4.06 14.69 18.78
N PHE A 364 -3.46 13.54 19.09
CA PHE A 364 -3.93 12.60 20.09
C PHE A 364 -4.14 13.26 21.47
N SER A 365 -3.31 14.22 21.86
CA SER A 365 -3.45 14.97 23.11
C SER A 365 -4.69 15.87 23.15
N LEU A 366 -5.11 16.43 22.01
CA LEU A 366 -6.22 17.37 21.87
C LEU A 366 -7.49 16.73 21.28
N ARG A 367 -7.52 15.39 21.16
CA ARG A 367 -8.63 14.64 20.53
C ARG A 367 -9.99 14.85 21.18
N HIS A 368 -10.04 15.14 22.48
CA HIS A 368 -11.27 15.36 23.23
C HIS A 368 -11.63 16.85 23.41
N SER A 369 -10.89 17.77 22.79
CA SER A 369 -11.24 19.19 22.81
C SER A 369 -12.60 19.40 22.13
N LYS A 370 -13.45 20.21 22.77
CA LYS A 370 -14.75 20.62 22.25
C LYS A 370 -14.70 21.97 21.52
N GLU A 371 -13.54 22.62 21.51
CA GLU A 371 -13.34 23.91 20.86
C GLU A 371 -13.41 23.78 19.34
N THR A 372 -13.90 24.83 18.67
CA THR A 372 -13.97 24.90 17.21
C THR A 372 -12.55 24.97 16.64
N ARG A 373 -12.26 24.09 15.69
CA ARG A 373 -10.95 24.06 15.02
C ARG A 373 -10.97 25.12 13.92
N ILE A 374 -9.98 25.99 13.91
CA ILE A 374 -9.76 26.93 12.81
C ILE A 374 -8.69 26.31 11.89
N ASN A 375 -9.03 26.03 10.63
CA ASN A 375 -8.09 25.45 9.67
C ASN A 375 -7.04 26.49 9.28
N LEU A 376 -5.77 26.09 9.12
CA LEU A 376 -4.72 26.99 8.61
C LEU A 376 -5.07 27.50 7.20
N ASP A 377 -5.50 26.60 6.32
CA ASP A 377 -5.80 26.92 4.92
C ASP A 377 -6.85 28.03 4.78
N THR A 378 -7.82 28.10 5.70
CA THR A 378 -8.86 29.15 5.68
C THR A 378 -8.29 30.52 6.03
N GLU A 379 -7.36 30.61 6.99
CA GLU A 379 -6.67 31.87 7.31
C GLU A 379 -5.73 32.29 6.16
N GLU A 380 -5.05 31.33 5.52
CA GLU A 380 -4.18 31.58 4.36
C GLU A 380 -4.97 32.04 3.13
N GLU A 381 -6.08 31.39 2.81
CA GLU A 381 -6.96 31.77 1.69
C GLU A 381 -7.57 33.16 1.91
N GLU A 382 -7.99 33.49 3.13
CA GLU A 382 -8.50 34.82 3.46
C GLU A 382 -7.41 35.89 3.37
N GLU A 383 -6.19 35.61 3.84
CA GLU A 383 -5.05 36.52 3.67
C GLU A 383 -4.71 36.73 2.19
N GLU A 384 -4.68 35.66 1.40
CA GLU A 384 -4.37 35.73 -0.03
C GLU A 384 -5.45 36.51 -0.79
N ALA A 385 -6.72 36.30 -0.46
CA ALA A 385 -7.85 37.06 -1.00
C ALA A 385 -7.73 38.55 -0.66
N LYS A 386 -7.38 38.91 0.57
CA LYS A 386 -7.13 40.30 0.99
C LYS A 386 -5.94 40.89 0.22
N ARG A 387 -4.83 40.16 0.06
CA ARG A 387 -3.67 40.60 -0.73
C ARG A 387 -4.01 40.77 -2.22
N ARG A 388 -4.89 39.94 -2.79
CA ARG A 388 -5.38 40.09 -4.17
C ARG A 388 -6.26 41.32 -4.33
N GLN A 389 -7.19 41.55 -3.40
CA GLN A 389 -8.02 42.75 -3.39
C GLN A 389 -7.17 44.03 -3.23
N GLN A 390 -6.14 43.99 -2.38
CA GLN A 390 -5.23 45.11 -2.19
C GLN A 390 -4.39 45.39 -3.45
N ARG A 391 -3.87 44.37 -4.13
CA ARG A 391 -3.21 44.51 -5.44
C ARG A 391 -4.15 45.07 -6.52
N GLN A 392 -5.40 44.63 -6.54
CA GLN A 392 -6.42 45.16 -7.46
C GLN A 392 -6.73 46.64 -7.18
N ALA A 393 -6.82 47.04 -5.91
CA ALA A 393 -7.02 48.42 -5.50
C ALA A 393 -5.80 49.32 -5.83
N GLU A 394 -4.58 48.82 -5.63
CA GLU A 394 -3.34 49.53 -6.00
C GLU A 394 -3.20 49.70 -7.52
N ASN A 395 -3.55 48.66 -8.29
CA ASN A 395 -3.57 48.72 -9.76
C ASN A 395 -4.66 49.69 -10.27
N ALA A 396 -5.81 49.77 -9.60
CA ALA A 396 -6.86 50.74 -9.90
C ALA A 396 -6.42 52.18 -9.56
N ALA A 397 -5.61 52.36 -8.51
CA ALA A 397 -5.10 53.67 -8.10
C ALA A 397 -3.92 54.20 -8.94
N THR A 398 -3.13 53.31 -9.58
CA THR A 398 -1.96 53.68 -10.39
C THR A 398 -2.26 53.97 -11.87
N GLY A 399 -3.52 53.90 -12.30
CA GLY A 399 -3.97 54.45 -13.58
C GLY A 399 -3.35 53.82 -14.84
N ASN A 400 -2.69 52.67 -14.74
CA ASN A 400 -2.17 51.94 -15.89
C ASN A 400 -3.22 50.93 -16.38
N GLY A 401 -4.16 51.44 -17.18
CA GLY A 401 -5.17 50.66 -17.87
C GLY A 401 -4.55 49.64 -18.83
N ARG A 402 -4.41 48.40 -18.38
CA ARG A 402 -4.61 47.23 -19.23
C ARG A 402 -5.72 46.39 -18.60
N PRO A 403 -6.82 46.12 -19.31
CA PRO A 403 -7.85 45.24 -18.81
C PRO A 403 -7.25 43.84 -18.71
N GLU A 404 -6.96 43.38 -17.50
CA GLU A 404 -6.77 41.97 -17.24
C GLU A 404 -8.13 41.31 -17.52
N LEU A 405 -8.14 40.38 -18.46
CA LEU A 405 -9.34 39.70 -18.95
C LEU A 405 -9.98 38.93 -17.78
N VAL A 406 -10.88 39.59 -17.04
CA VAL A 406 -11.82 38.93 -16.14
C VAL A 406 -12.71 38.11 -17.06
N LEU A 407 -12.41 36.81 -17.17
CA LEU A 407 -13.34 35.83 -17.70
C LEU A 407 -14.57 35.89 -16.80
N GLU A 408 -15.58 36.64 -17.24
CA GLU A 408 -16.93 36.55 -16.69
C GLU A 408 -17.33 35.08 -16.63
N VAL A 409 -17.90 34.72 -15.49
CA VAL A 409 -18.56 33.45 -15.26
C VAL A 409 -19.69 33.35 -16.26
N ASP A 410 -19.44 32.66 -17.37
CA ASP A 410 -20.48 32.35 -18.34
C ASP A 410 -21.55 31.49 -17.64
N ASP A 411 -22.77 32.04 -17.56
CA ASP A 411 -23.98 31.42 -17.06
C ASP A 411 -24.20 30.02 -17.69
N PRO A 412 -24.83 29.05 -17.00
CA PRO A 412 -24.94 27.66 -17.44
C PRO A 412 -25.99 27.44 -18.55
N LYS A 413 -26.13 28.35 -19.53
CA LYS A 413 -27.16 28.29 -20.58
C LYS A 413 -26.65 28.32 -22.03
N THR A 414 -25.35 28.16 -22.28
CA THR A 414 -24.80 28.13 -23.64
C THR A 414 -24.13 26.79 -23.97
N MET A 415 -24.90 25.70 -24.08
CA MET A 415 -24.42 24.50 -24.79
C MET A 415 -25.54 23.55 -25.24
N THR A 416 -26.51 24.03 -26.01
CA THR A 416 -27.39 23.18 -26.83
C THR A 416 -26.83 23.07 -28.24
N SER A 417 -25.79 22.25 -28.42
CA SER A 417 -25.52 21.48 -29.65
C SER A 417 -24.25 20.64 -29.45
N CYS A 418 -24.37 19.45 -28.86
CA CYS A 418 -23.31 18.43 -28.95
C CYS A 418 -23.85 17.24 -29.74
N GLY A 419 -23.22 16.91 -30.86
CA GLY A 419 -23.64 15.82 -31.74
C GLY A 419 -23.53 14.44 -31.10
N ARG A 420 -24.09 13.40 -31.76
CA ARG A 420 -24.16 12.01 -31.26
C ARG A 420 -22.82 11.43 -30.82
N LEU A 421 -21.71 11.85 -31.43
CA LEU A 421 -20.34 11.44 -31.05
C LEU A 421 -19.93 12.04 -29.69
N CYS A 422 -20.28 13.30 -29.44
CA CYS A 422 -20.03 13.98 -28.17
C CYS A 422 -20.94 13.42 -27.07
N GLN A 423 -22.17 13.05 -27.39
CA GLN A 423 -23.06 12.30 -26.48
C GLN A 423 -22.53 10.88 -26.19
N GLY A 424 -21.96 10.19 -27.19
CA GLY A 424 -21.31 8.90 -27.01
C GLY A 424 -20.05 8.99 -26.14
N LEU A 425 -19.24 10.03 -26.35
CA LEU A 425 -18.07 10.33 -25.52
C LEU A 425 -18.49 10.76 -24.11
N ALA A 426 -19.54 11.56 -23.95
CA ALA A 426 -20.10 11.95 -22.65
C ALA A 426 -20.63 10.72 -21.89
N TRP A 427 -21.35 9.83 -22.58
CA TRP A 427 -21.84 8.57 -22.02
C TRP A 427 -20.68 7.64 -21.61
N PHE A 428 -19.67 7.47 -22.46
CA PHE A 428 -18.43 6.74 -22.13
C PHE A 428 -17.67 7.39 -20.96
N CYS A 429 -17.71 8.72 -20.87
CA CYS A 429 -17.21 9.54 -19.76
C CYS A 429 -18.09 9.50 -18.50
N GLY A 430 -19.16 8.69 -18.46
CA GLY A 430 -20.08 8.59 -17.31
C GLY A 430 -20.91 9.84 -17.05
N MET A 431 -20.96 10.76 -18.01
CA MET A 431 -21.68 12.03 -17.94
C MET A 431 -23.14 11.80 -18.35
N ASN A 432 -23.93 11.15 -17.50
CA ASN A 432 -25.38 11.26 -17.62
C ASN A 432 -25.80 12.65 -17.13
N SER A 433 -26.46 13.43 -17.99
CA SER A 433 -27.11 14.71 -17.68
C SER A 433 -28.33 14.58 -16.74
N GLY A 434 -28.42 13.47 -16.00
CA GLY A 434 -29.55 13.11 -15.15
C GLY A 434 -29.15 12.31 -13.91
N SER A 435 -27.93 12.50 -13.37
CA SER A 435 -27.72 12.17 -11.96
C SER A 435 -28.67 13.04 -11.13
N PRO A 436 -29.45 12.49 -10.19
CA PRO A 436 -30.15 13.34 -9.23
C PRO A 436 -29.10 14.22 -8.59
N LYS A 437 -29.29 15.54 -8.62
CA LYS A 437 -28.55 16.42 -7.71
C LYS A 437 -28.71 15.79 -6.34
N GLU A 438 -27.61 15.40 -5.71
CA GLU A 438 -27.65 15.13 -4.27
C GLU A 438 -28.35 16.35 -3.65
N PRO A 439 -29.35 16.14 -2.77
CA PRO A 439 -29.98 17.27 -2.10
C PRO A 439 -28.86 18.07 -1.45
N GLU A 440 -28.68 19.32 -1.86
CA GLU A 440 -27.76 20.23 -1.21
C GLU A 440 -28.28 20.41 0.22
N LEU A 441 -27.74 19.63 1.15
CA LEU A 441 -28.04 19.78 2.58
C LEU A 441 -27.80 21.24 2.96
N ASN A 442 -28.72 21.79 3.76
CA ASN A 442 -28.60 23.13 4.31
C ASN A 442 -27.25 23.25 5.05
N PRO A 443 -26.56 24.39 5.07
CA PRO A 443 -25.23 24.51 5.70
C PRO A 443 -25.21 24.05 7.17
N GLU A 444 -26.30 24.28 7.91
CA GLU A 444 -26.47 23.78 9.28
C GLU A 444 -26.65 22.26 9.38
N GLU A 445 -27.28 21.62 8.41
CA GLU A 445 -27.42 20.16 8.36
C GLU A 445 -26.09 19.51 7.98
N LYS A 446 -25.33 20.10 7.04
CA LYS A 446 -23.97 19.66 6.73
C LYS A 446 -23.07 19.75 7.94
N ASP A 447 -23.13 20.85 8.70
CA ASP A 447 -22.31 21.02 9.90
C ASP A 447 -22.70 20.02 11.01
N LYS A 448 -24.00 19.76 11.20
CA LYS A 448 -24.47 18.73 12.15
C LYS A 448 -24.04 17.33 11.74
N ASP A 449 -24.14 16.97 10.47
CA ASP A 449 -23.67 15.68 9.95
C ASP A 449 -22.15 15.55 10.07
N LEU A 450 -21.40 16.63 9.80
CA LEU A 450 -19.95 16.68 9.98
C LEU A 450 -19.56 16.53 11.46
N GLN A 451 -20.29 17.18 12.36
CA GLN A 451 -20.11 17.05 13.82
C GLN A 451 -20.45 15.65 14.32
N HIS A 452 -21.49 15.02 13.76
CA HIS A 452 -21.87 13.65 14.08
C HIS A 452 -20.82 12.64 13.56
N LEU A 453 -20.31 12.83 12.34
CA LEU A 453 -19.23 12.02 11.77
C LEU A 453 -17.89 12.24 12.49
N ALA A 454 -17.61 13.46 12.97
CA ALA A 454 -16.42 13.81 13.75
C ALA A 454 -16.53 13.40 15.24
N GLY A 455 -17.70 12.94 15.68
CA GLY A 455 -17.94 12.54 17.06
C GLY A 455 -17.22 11.23 17.41
N ILE A 456 -16.31 11.28 18.39
CA ILE A 456 -15.64 10.08 18.98
C ILE A 456 -16.57 9.35 19.99
N THR A 457 -17.84 9.71 20.05
CA THR A 457 -18.80 9.16 21.01
C THR A 457 -19.25 7.77 20.57
N GLU A 458 -19.04 6.78 21.43
CA GLU A 458 -19.40 5.39 21.18
C GLU A 458 -20.44 4.90 22.20
N HIS A 459 -21.32 4.01 21.76
CA HIS A 459 -22.23 3.31 22.66
C HIS A 459 -21.42 2.36 23.58
N THR A 460 -21.59 2.49 24.89
CA THR A 460 -20.76 1.82 25.91
C THR A 460 -20.66 0.30 25.74
N LEU A 461 -21.79 -0.38 25.48
CA LEU A 461 -21.80 -1.84 25.29
C LEU A 461 -20.96 -2.27 24.09
N TRP A 462 -21.14 -1.61 22.94
CA TRP A 462 -20.45 -1.99 21.72
C TRP A 462 -18.96 -1.66 21.79
N LYS A 463 -18.61 -0.56 22.44
CA LYS A 463 -17.21 -0.22 22.75
C LYS A 463 -16.54 -1.33 23.57
N GLN A 464 -17.20 -1.85 24.61
CA GLN A 464 -16.67 -2.95 25.42
C GLN A 464 -16.52 -4.23 24.59
N VAL A 465 -17.53 -4.61 23.80
CA VAL A 465 -17.47 -5.79 22.93
C VAL A 465 -16.30 -5.73 21.95
N VAL A 466 -16.13 -4.58 21.29
CA VAL A 466 -15.04 -4.34 20.34
C VAL A 466 -13.69 -4.39 21.05
N ASN A 467 -13.54 -3.74 22.21
CA ASN A 467 -12.28 -3.76 22.96
C ASN A 467 -11.91 -5.17 23.46
N ILE A 468 -12.88 -5.96 23.94
CA ILE A 468 -12.64 -7.35 24.36
C ILE A 468 -12.16 -8.19 23.17
N ASN A 469 -12.83 -8.06 22.01
CA ASN A 469 -12.41 -8.76 20.80
C ASN A 469 -11.02 -8.33 20.31
N ALA A 470 -10.65 -7.05 20.48
CA ALA A 470 -9.30 -6.60 20.15
C ALA A 470 -8.24 -7.30 21.02
N VAL A 471 -8.50 -7.44 22.33
CA VAL A 471 -7.59 -8.16 23.26
C VAL A 471 -7.48 -9.64 22.88
N ILE A 472 -8.60 -10.30 22.58
CA ILE A 472 -8.60 -11.70 22.13
C ILE A 472 -7.78 -11.86 20.84
N MET A 473 -8.01 -11.00 19.86
CA MET A 473 -7.27 -11.02 18.59
C MET A 473 -5.77 -10.84 18.81
N MET A 474 -5.35 -9.88 19.64
CA MET A 474 -3.95 -9.69 19.99
C MET A 474 -3.36 -10.91 20.73
N ALA A 475 -4.11 -11.51 21.65
CA ALA A 475 -3.67 -12.71 22.37
C ALA A 475 -3.49 -13.91 21.43
N LEU A 476 -4.40 -14.10 20.47
CA LEU A 476 -4.26 -15.14 19.44
C LEU A 476 -3.06 -14.87 18.52
N ALA A 477 -2.82 -13.62 18.14
CA ALA A 477 -1.65 -13.26 17.34
C ALA A 477 -0.35 -13.58 18.10
N ILE A 478 -0.24 -13.17 19.37
CA ILE A 478 0.93 -13.46 20.21
C ILE A 478 1.11 -14.97 20.38
N PHE A 479 0.02 -15.72 20.63
CA PHE A 479 0.07 -17.18 20.71
C PHE A 479 0.61 -17.81 19.43
N MET A 480 0.14 -17.36 18.26
CA MET A 480 0.64 -17.85 16.97
C MET A 480 2.13 -17.57 16.79
N TRP A 481 2.58 -16.36 17.11
CA TRP A 481 4.01 -16.00 17.10
C TRP A 481 4.83 -16.88 18.04
N ALA A 482 4.34 -17.16 19.25
CA ALA A 482 5.02 -18.00 20.23
C ALA A 482 5.02 -19.48 19.85
N PHE A 483 3.96 -19.98 19.21
CA PHE A 483 3.82 -21.39 18.84
C PHE A 483 4.79 -21.79 17.71
N TYR A 484 5.00 -20.89 16.74
CA TYR A 484 5.97 -21.09 15.66
C TYR A 484 7.26 -20.29 15.90
N ALA A 485 7.55 -19.89 17.15
CA ALA A 485 8.79 -19.16 17.48
C ALA A 485 10.01 -20.03 17.23
#